data_AF-N9RLZ1-F1
#
_entry.id   AF-N9RLZ1-F1
#
_cell.length_a   1.000
_cell.length_b   1.000
_cell.length_c   1.000
_cell.angle_alpha   90.00
_cell.angle_beta   90.00
_cell.angle_gamma   90.00
#
_symmetry.space_group_name_H-M   'P 1'
#
loop_
_entity.id
_entity.type
_entity.pdbx_description
1 polymer ?
#
loop_
_entity_poly.entity_id
_entity_poly.type
_entity_poly.pdbx_seq_one_letter_code
_entity_poly.pdbx_strand_id
1 'polypeptide(L)'
;MSQNNQFEAPPSNTLKWWGEQQFELQQAKAWQFGSLLFRLTRGIKEWRLEYHRPQFQYDYEQQWRILNDIEFAMPPPAKIERYMFHKTNSTFHLMPRLADRSVVIRPVDPIYIPAGQRGTLYISTPLWIAGLVDGLSEPLFDIPVIQPKDTWFGKDPQNGEICYATSVDGRIDLNLLKPRAFRAVTPIEFHNTSHHQLRFDRMNVPVPALPLFYSESTGRLWTSQIKVYYEGTDHPARIRIENKTPTQAGEVTYVHPPRAPGSTLFNMFDSFF
;
A
#
# COMPACT_ATOMS: atom_id res chain seq x y z
N MET A 1 -10.45 -34.69 12.64
CA MET A 1 -11.73 -33.97 12.61
C MET A 1 -12.00 -33.40 14.00
N SER A 2 -12.86 -32.38 14.06
CA SER A 2 -13.40 -31.64 15.22
C SER A 2 -12.57 -30.48 15.79
N GLN A 3 -12.65 -29.35 15.07
CA GLN A 3 -13.04 -28.02 15.57
C GLN A 3 -12.40 -27.53 16.87
N ASN A 4 -11.26 -26.84 16.75
CA ASN A 4 -10.96 -25.68 17.60
C ASN A 4 -11.26 -24.40 16.80
N ASN A 5 -12.54 -24.15 16.51
CA ASN A 5 -12.99 -22.78 16.30
C ASN A 5 -13.02 -22.12 17.68
N GLN A 6 -11.85 -21.82 18.24
CA GLN A 6 -11.78 -20.85 19.31
C GLN A 6 -12.30 -19.53 18.75
N PHE A 7 -13.10 -18.83 19.56
CA PHE A 7 -13.81 -17.61 19.22
C PHE A 7 -12.83 -16.48 18.84
N GLU A 8 -12.36 -16.52 17.60
CA GLU A 8 -11.69 -15.39 16.99
C GLU A 8 -12.71 -14.27 16.86
N ALA A 9 -12.31 -13.04 17.22
CA ALA A 9 -13.16 -11.89 17.04
C ALA A 9 -13.59 -11.78 15.56
N PRO A 10 -14.81 -11.31 15.28
CA PRO A 10 -15.19 -11.02 13.91
C PRO A 10 -14.21 -10.01 13.29
N PRO A 11 -14.04 -10.03 11.96
CA PRO A 11 -13.25 -9.02 11.28
C PRO A 11 -13.73 -7.62 11.65
N SER A 12 -12.78 -6.70 11.79
CA SER A 12 -13.06 -5.31 12.15
C SER A 12 -13.90 -4.63 11.07
N ASN A 13 -14.90 -3.85 11.49
CA ASN A 13 -15.72 -3.04 10.59
C ASN A 13 -15.01 -1.74 10.16
N THR A 14 -13.90 -1.37 10.81
CA THR A 14 -13.09 -0.22 10.40
C THR A 14 -11.92 -0.64 9.52
N LEU A 15 -11.54 0.24 8.60
CA LEU A 15 -10.35 0.07 7.77
C LEU A 15 -9.05 0.47 8.51
N LYS A 16 -9.17 1.17 9.65
CA LYS A 16 -8.05 1.69 10.45
C LYS A 16 -7.47 0.60 11.36
N TRP A 17 -6.52 -0.18 10.84
CA TRP A 17 -5.84 -1.26 11.56
C TRP A 17 -4.55 -0.84 12.27
N TRP A 18 -4.10 0.38 12.04
CA TRP A 18 -2.84 0.93 12.51
C TRP A 18 -3.03 1.93 13.65
N GLY A 19 -1.95 2.28 14.32
CA GLY A 19 -1.90 3.24 15.40
C GLY A 19 -0.99 2.78 16.54
N GLU A 20 -1.03 3.55 17.61
CA GLU A 20 -0.31 3.26 18.84
C GLU A 20 -0.84 1.99 19.53
N GLN A 21 0.08 1.16 20.01
CA GLN A 21 -0.17 -0.05 20.77
C GLN A 21 0.62 0.03 22.08
N GLN A 22 -0.09 -0.11 23.20
CA GLN A 22 0.52 -0.21 24.53
C GLN A 22 0.80 -1.66 24.90
N PHE A 23 2.01 -1.96 25.35
CA PHE A 23 2.46 -3.30 25.75
C PHE A 23 3.00 -3.31 27.17
N GLU A 24 2.53 -4.26 27.97
CA GLU A 24 3.19 -4.66 29.22
C GLU A 24 4.47 -5.47 28.92
N LEU A 25 5.34 -5.61 29.92
CA LEU A 25 6.52 -6.46 29.77
C LEU A 25 6.10 -7.92 29.59
N GLN A 26 6.72 -8.60 28.62
CA GLN A 26 6.42 -9.97 28.19
C GLN A 26 5.03 -10.15 27.56
N GLN A 27 4.28 -9.07 27.32
CA GLN A 27 3.00 -9.17 26.65
C GLN A 27 3.21 -9.42 25.15
N ALA A 28 2.44 -10.38 24.63
CA ALA A 28 2.24 -10.56 23.20
C ALA A 28 0.89 -9.99 22.77
N LYS A 29 0.85 -9.44 21.56
CA LYS A 29 -0.39 -9.11 20.84
C LYS A 29 -0.33 -9.72 19.46
N ALA A 30 -1.47 -10.19 18.97
CA ALA A 30 -1.58 -10.86 17.70
C ALA A 30 -2.71 -10.31 16.84
N TRP A 31 -2.48 -10.35 15.54
CA TRP A 31 -3.39 -9.85 14.52
C TRP A 31 -3.42 -10.83 13.35
N GLN A 32 -4.54 -10.80 12.65
CA GLN A 32 -4.64 -11.31 11.31
C GLN A 32 -4.92 -10.16 10.35
N PHE A 33 -4.08 -10.02 9.32
CA PHE A 33 -4.25 -9.06 8.24
C PHE A 33 -4.44 -9.80 6.93
N GLY A 34 -5.69 -9.99 6.51
CA GLY A 34 -6.03 -10.89 5.41
C GLY A 34 -5.61 -12.31 5.76
N SER A 35 -4.67 -12.86 4.99
CA SER A 35 -4.06 -14.17 5.24
C SER A 35 -2.79 -14.12 6.10
N LEU A 36 -2.24 -12.94 6.39
CA LEU A 36 -1.04 -12.78 7.21
C LEU A 36 -1.39 -12.93 8.69
N LEU A 37 -0.82 -13.92 9.37
CA LEU A 37 -0.83 -14.00 10.82
C LEU A 37 0.40 -13.27 11.36
N PHE A 38 0.22 -12.42 12.36
CA PHE A 38 1.24 -11.52 12.87
C PHE A 38 1.17 -11.46 14.39
N ARG A 39 2.31 -11.64 15.08
CA ARG A 39 2.43 -11.53 16.54
C ARG A 39 3.65 -10.68 16.90
N LEU A 40 3.44 -9.74 17.80
CA LEU A 40 4.50 -8.88 18.33
C LEU A 40 4.57 -9.07 19.85
N THR A 41 5.77 -9.31 20.37
CA THR A 41 6.01 -9.53 21.80
C THR A 41 7.05 -8.55 22.32
N ARG A 42 6.75 -7.91 23.46
CA ARG A 42 7.67 -7.01 24.14
C ARG A 42 8.50 -7.74 25.19
N GLY A 43 9.80 -7.84 25.01
CA GLY A 43 10.75 -8.21 26.06
C GLY A 43 11.35 -6.98 26.76
N ILE A 44 12.09 -7.17 27.86
CA ILE A 44 12.79 -6.06 28.55
C ILE A 44 13.83 -5.39 27.64
N LYS A 45 14.55 -6.20 26.86
CA LYS A 45 15.67 -5.81 26.00
C LYS A 45 15.47 -6.20 24.53
N GLU A 46 14.25 -6.58 24.16
CA GLU A 46 13.98 -6.93 22.77
C GLU A 46 12.53 -6.74 22.38
N TRP A 47 12.31 -6.52 21.09
CA TRP A 47 11.03 -6.76 20.44
C TRP A 47 11.16 -8.00 19.57
N ARG A 48 10.18 -8.92 19.67
CA ARG A 48 10.12 -10.13 18.85
C ARG A 48 8.90 -10.06 17.96
N LEU A 49 9.15 -10.06 16.65
CA LEU A 49 8.14 -10.18 15.61
C LEU A 49 8.10 -11.64 15.14
N GLU A 50 6.91 -12.21 15.08
CA GLU A 50 6.64 -13.50 14.46
C GLU A 50 5.51 -13.33 13.45
N TYR A 51 5.68 -13.87 12.24
CA TYR A 51 4.61 -13.85 11.26
C TYR A 51 4.62 -15.08 10.36
N HIS A 52 3.44 -15.47 9.92
CA HIS A 52 3.23 -16.53 8.95
C HIS A 52 2.49 -15.94 7.75
N ARG A 53 3.06 -16.15 6.57
CA ARG A 53 2.46 -15.79 5.30
C ARG A 53 2.19 -17.09 4.51
N PRO A 54 0.93 -17.41 4.19
CA PRO A 54 0.62 -18.52 3.31
C PRO A 54 1.26 -18.34 1.91
N GLN A 55 1.57 -19.45 1.25
CA GLN A 55 2.14 -19.44 -0.11
C GLN A 55 1.20 -18.77 -1.12
N PHE A 56 -0.11 -18.96 -0.94
CA PHE A 56 -1.15 -18.37 -1.78
C PHE A 56 -1.90 -17.33 -0.96
N GLN A 57 -1.92 -16.10 -1.47
CA GLN A 57 -2.69 -14.99 -0.94
C GLN A 57 -3.57 -14.43 -2.05
N TYR A 58 -4.69 -13.83 -1.67
CA TYR A 58 -5.59 -13.23 -2.65
C TYR A 58 -5.80 -11.74 -2.36
N ASP A 59 -5.76 -10.93 -3.42
CA ASP A 59 -5.90 -9.47 -3.35
C ASP A 59 -7.25 -9.01 -2.72
N TYR A 60 -8.26 -9.88 -2.65
CA TYR A 60 -9.56 -9.60 -2.04
C TYR A 60 -9.59 -9.79 -0.51
N GLU A 61 -8.54 -10.37 0.09
CA GLU A 61 -8.41 -10.60 1.54
C GLU A 61 -8.11 -9.29 2.28
N GLN A 62 -9.10 -8.40 2.34
CA GLN A 62 -8.95 -7.01 2.80
C GLN A 62 -9.48 -6.78 4.22
N GLN A 63 -9.78 -7.85 4.95
CA GLN A 63 -10.26 -7.82 6.32
C GLN A 63 -9.11 -8.04 7.30
N TRP A 64 -9.23 -7.47 8.49
CA TRP A 64 -8.29 -7.69 9.58
C TRP A 64 -9.02 -7.89 10.90
N ARG A 65 -8.33 -8.47 11.88
CA ARG A 65 -8.81 -8.60 13.26
C ARG A 65 -7.65 -8.72 14.24
N ILE A 66 -7.92 -8.36 15.48
CA ILE A 66 -7.07 -8.70 16.62
C ILE A 66 -7.42 -10.14 17.03
N LEU A 67 -6.39 -10.94 17.30
CA LEU A 67 -6.55 -12.32 17.74
C LEU A 67 -6.55 -12.34 19.27
N ASN A 68 -7.57 -12.98 19.85
CA ASN A 68 -7.68 -13.14 21.31
C ASN A 68 -6.74 -14.23 21.83
N ASP A 69 -6.56 -15.30 21.06
CA ASP A 69 -5.54 -16.29 21.33
C ASP A 69 -4.19 -15.74 20.85
N ILE A 70 -3.30 -15.46 21.80
CA ILE A 70 -1.93 -14.99 21.56
C ILE A 70 -0.91 -16.14 21.64
N GLU A 71 -1.32 -17.29 22.19
CA GLU A 71 -0.48 -18.47 22.42
C GLU A 71 -0.59 -19.49 21.28
N PHE A 72 -1.37 -19.20 20.24
CA PHE A 72 -1.49 -20.06 19.06
C PHE A 72 -0.11 -20.42 18.49
N ALA A 73 0.00 -21.67 18.05
CA ALA A 73 1.17 -22.14 17.34
C ALA A 73 1.23 -21.49 15.96
N MET A 74 2.28 -20.70 15.71
CA MET A 74 2.50 -20.04 14.42
C MET A 74 2.64 -21.12 13.32
N PRO A 75 1.84 -21.11 12.25
CA PRO A 75 1.95 -22.12 11.20
C PRO A 75 3.30 -22.05 10.48
N PRO A 76 3.89 -23.20 10.07
CA PRO A 76 5.09 -23.21 9.25
C PRO A 76 4.77 -22.86 7.78
N PRO A 77 5.67 -22.15 7.05
CA PRO A 77 6.88 -21.52 7.58
C PRO A 77 6.51 -20.24 8.36
N ALA A 78 7.00 -20.17 9.60
CA ALA A 78 6.94 -18.95 10.41
C ALA A 78 8.27 -18.21 10.27
N LYS A 79 8.20 -16.89 10.11
CA LYS A 79 9.37 -16.00 10.16
C LYS A 79 9.44 -15.37 11.54
N ILE A 80 10.65 -15.29 12.07
CA ILE A 80 10.93 -14.71 13.38
C ILE A 80 12.04 -13.67 13.21
N GLU A 81 11.77 -12.46 13.67
CA GLU A 81 12.71 -11.35 13.69
C GLU A 81 12.83 -10.84 15.13
N ARG A 82 14.06 -10.60 15.59
CA ARG A 82 14.37 -10.14 16.95
C ARG A 82 15.18 -8.86 16.88
N TYR A 83 14.68 -7.82 17.51
CA TYR A 83 15.32 -6.50 17.57
C TYR A 83 15.81 -6.26 18.99
N MET A 84 17.12 -6.12 19.15
CA MET A 84 17.73 -5.91 20.46
C MET A 84 17.71 -4.43 20.85
N PHE A 85 17.38 -4.17 22.12
CA PHE A 85 17.33 -2.85 22.74
C PHE A 85 18.09 -2.87 24.07
N HIS A 86 18.64 -1.74 24.47
CA HIS A 86 19.15 -1.60 25.84
C HIS A 86 18.01 -1.74 26.87
N LYS A 87 16.87 -1.10 26.57
CA LYS A 87 15.59 -1.20 27.29
C LYS A 87 14.46 -0.85 26.32
N THR A 88 13.36 -1.62 26.32
CA THR A 88 12.19 -1.33 25.50
C THR A 88 11.23 -0.36 26.18
N ASN A 89 10.52 0.44 25.39
CA ASN A 89 9.39 1.26 25.83
C ASN A 89 8.06 0.49 25.69
N SER A 90 7.01 0.92 26.40
CA SER A 90 5.68 0.28 26.34
C SER A 90 4.92 0.60 25.06
N THR A 91 5.24 1.73 24.46
CA THR A 91 4.60 2.21 23.24
C THR A 91 5.25 1.56 22.01
N PHE A 92 4.41 1.05 21.12
CA PHE A 92 4.81 0.57 19.79
C PHE A 92 3.81 1.08 18.76
N HIS A 93 4.29 1.58 17.62
CA HIS A 93 3.41 2.09 16.57
C HIS A 93 3.38 1.11 15.41
N LEU A 94 2.21 0.54 15.14
CA LEU A 94 1.95 -0.10 13.86
C LEU A 94 1.49 0.98 12.89
N MET A 95 2.12 1.08 11.72
CA MET A 95 1.83 2.13 10.75
C MET A 95 1.70 1.56 9.33
N PRO A 96 0.80 2.12 8.50
CA PRO A 96 0.69 1.75 7.11
C PRO A 96 1.77 2.47 6.32
N ARG A 97 2.51 1.76 5.47
CA ARG A 97 3.40 2.39 4.47
C ARG A 97 3.01 1.95 3.08
N LEU A 98 3.26 2.80 2.09
CA LEU A 98 3.11 2.43 0.68
C LEU A 98 4.13 1.36 0.28
N ALA A 99 3.98 0.76 -0.90
CA ALA A 99 4.97 -0.18 -1.44
C ALA A 99 6.37 0.44 -1.58
N ASP A 100 7.40 -0.38 -1.40
CA ASP A 100 8.81 -0.01 -1.55
C ASP A 100 9.30 0.01 -3.00
N ARG A 101 8.46 -0.40 -3.96
CA ARG A 101 8.71 -0.32 -5.41
C ARG A 101 7.51 0.25 -6.14
N SER A 102 7.75 0.74 -7.35
CA SER A 102 6.68 1.15 -8.25
C SER A 102 5.71 0.01 -8.53
N VAL A 103 4.46 0.37 -8.81
CA VAL A 103 3.36 -0.58 -8.97
C VAL A 103 2.80 -0.46 -10.37
N VAL A 104 2.90 -1.55 -11.11
CA VAL A 104 2.31 -1.71 -12.42
C VAL A 104 0.82 -2.02 -12.28
N ILE A 105 0.03 -1.20 -12.97
CA ILE A 105 -1.42 -1.30 -13.05
C ILE A 105 -1.80 -1.59 -14.48
N ARG A 106 -2.69 -2.57 -14.62
CA ARG A 106 -3.29 -2.97 -15.89
C ARG A 106 -4.81 -2.87 -15.74
N PRO A 107 -5.45 -1.87 -16.34
CA PRO A 107 -6.89 -1.87 -16.54
C PRO A 107 -7.33 -3.18 -17.21
N VAL A 108 -8.55 -3.65 -16.91
CA VAL A 108 -9.13 -4.84 -17.58
C VAL A 108 -9.27 -4.58 -19.07
N ASP A 109 -9.80 -3.40 -19.41
CA ASP A 109 -9.91 -2.89 -20.77
C ASP A 109 -9.03 -1.63 -20.92
N PRO A 110 -8.40 -1.42 -22.09
CA PRO A 110 -7.63 -0.21 -22.35
C PRO A 110 -8.45 1.06 -22.12
N ILE A 111 -7.81 2.08 -21.54
CA ILE A 111 -8.44 3.38 -21.31
C ILE A 111 -8.05 4.33 -22.44
N TYR A 112 -9.03 5.09 -22.91
CA TYR A 112 -8.87 6.08 -23.96
C TYR A 112 -9.28 7.46 -23.45
N ILE A 113 -8.44 8.46 -23.73
CA ILE A 113 -8.70 9.86 -23.39
C ILE A 113 -8.65 10.66 -24.69
N PRO A 114 -9.80 11.12 -25.21
CA PRO A 114 -9.84 11.85 -26.47
C PRO A 114 -9.00 13.13 -26.46
N ALA A 115 -8.68 13.62 -27.65
CA ALA A 115 -7.98 14.89 -27.83
C ALA A 115 -8.72 16.04 -27.11
N GLY A 116 -7.96 16.88 -26.40
CA GLY A 116 -8.49 18.01 -25.62
C GLY A 116 -9.25 17.63 -24.34
N GLN A 117 -9.33 16.34 -23.98
CA GLN A 117 -10.07 15.88 -22.80
C GLN A 117 -9.18 15.64 -21.60
N ARG A 118 -9.83 15.61 -20.42
CA ARG A 118 -9.23 15.23 -19.15
C ARG A 118 -10.07 14.17 -18.46
N GLY A 119 -9.43 13.35 -17.63
CA GLY A 119 -10.11 12.32 -16.85
C GLY A 119 -9.32 11.96 -15.61
N THR A 120 -9.99 11.49 -14.56
CA THR A 120 -9.35 10.99 -13.34
C THR A 120 -9.60 9.50 -13.22
N LEU A 121 -8.54 8.73 -13.00
CA LEU A 121 -8.58 7.34 -12.63
C LEU A 121 -8.23 7.21 -11.15
N TYR A 122 -9.13 6.61 -10.38
CA TYR A 122 -8.87 6.21 -9.00
C TYR A 122 -8.44 4.76 -8.98
N ILE A 123 -7.23 4.52 -8.49
CA ILE A 123 -6.64 3.19 -8.32
C ILE A 123 -6.42 2.91 -6.83
N SER A 124 -6.18 1.64 -6.50
CA SER A 124 -5.83 1.22 -5.14
C SER A 124 -4.42 0.63 -5.10
N THR A 125 -3.50 1.30 -4.41
CA THR A 125 -2.10 0.89 -4.25
C THR A 125 -1.89 0.12 -2.94
N PRO A 126 -1.08 -0.96 -2.93
CA PRO A 126 -0.95 -1.85 -1.78
C PRO A 126 -0.19 -1.22 -0.59
N LEU A 127 -0.49 -1.71 0.62
CA LEU A 127 0.09 -1.25 1.89
C LEU A 127 0.92 -2.32 2.62
N TRP A 128 1.94 -1.82 3.31
CA TRP A 128 2.88 -2.52 4.15
C TRP A 128 2.57 -2.17 5.60
N ILE A 129 2.93 -3.09 6.50
CA ILE A 129 2.93 -2.88 7.94
C ILE A 129 4.35 -2.51 8.32
N ALA A 130 4.50 -1.31 8.88
CA ALA A 130 5.73 -0.85 9.48
C ALA A 130 5.60 -0.80 11.00
N GLY A 131 6.64 -1.23 11.71
CA GLY A 131 6.72 -1.16 13.17
C GLY A 131 7.69 -0.08 13.62
N LEU A 132 7.19 0.99 14.23
CA LEU A 132 8.01 2.09 14.73
C LEU A 132 8.03 2.10 16.25
N VAL A 133 9.18 2.48 16.80
CA VAL A 133 9.40 2.68 18.24
C VAL A 133 9.95 4.08 18.44
N ASP A 134 9.49 4.74 19.51
CA ASP A 134 9.96 6.08 19.86
C ASP A 134 11.48 6.15 19.95
N GLY A 135 12.06 7.19 19.35
CA GLY A 135 13.51 7.42 19.32
C GLY A 135 14.25 6.77 18.14
N LEU A 136 13.57 5.99 17.30
CA LEU A 136 14.13 5.48 16.04
C LEU A 136 13.54 6.22 14.84
N SER A 137 14.39 6.57 13.87
CA SER A 137 13.96 7.20 12.61
C SER A 137 13.44 6.19 11.59
N GLU A 138 13.97 4.97 11.61
CA GLU A 138 13.59 3.88 10.72
C GLU A 138 12.74 2.84 11.46
N PRO A 139 11.80 2.19 10.75
CA PRO A 139 11.00 1.13 11.34
C PRO A 139 11.85 -0.12 11.58
N LEU A 140 11.47 -0.91 12.60
CA LEU A 140 12.09 -2.20 12.90
C LEU A 140 11.82 -3.24 11.81
N PHE A 141 10.60 -3.24 11.28
CA PHE A 141 10.19 -4.07 10.15
C PHE A 141 9.31 -3.27 9.21
N ASP A 142 9.24 -3.74 7.96
CA ASP A 142 8.43 -3.17 6.91
C ASP A 142 8.01 -4.28 5.94
N ILE A 143 6.85 -4.89 6.17
CA ILE A 143 6.43 -6.10 5.45
C ILE A 143 5.11 -5.87 4.71
N PRO A 144 4.93 -6.42 3.50
CA PRO A 144 3.65 -6.32 2.80
C PRO A 144 2.57 -7.10 3.55
N VAL A 145 1.36 -6.52 3.61
CA VAL A 145 0.18 -7.23 4.14
C VAL A 145 -0.17 -8.40 3.21
N ILE A 146 -0.38 -8.08 1.93
CA ILE A 146 -0.55 -9.04 0.83
C ILE A 146 0.65 -8.89 -0.07
N GLN A 147 1.44 -9.95 -0.23
CA GLN A 147 2.65 -9.93 -1.05
C GLN A 147 2.27 -9.69 -2.52
N PRO A 148 2.65 -8.55 -3.14
CA PRO A 148 2.48 -8.38 -4.56
C PRO A 148 3.44 -9.29 -5.32
N LYS A 149 3.09 -9.59 -6.57
CA LYS A 149 3.96 -10.34 -7.48
C LYS A 149 4.98 -9.41 -8.11
N ASP A 150 6.22 -9.85 -8.28
CA ASP A 150 7.20 -9.11 -9.07
C ASP A 150 6.81 -9.11 -10.56
N THR A 151 7.11 -8.01 -11.24
CA THR A 151 6.94 -7.85 -12.69
C THR A 151 8.02 -6.93 -13.24
N TRP A 152 8.27 -7.00 -14.54
CA TRP A 152 9.19 -6.11 -15.24
C TRP A 152 8.41 -5.04 -16.00
N PHE A 153 8.71 -3.76 -15.78
CA PHE A 153 8.21 -2.64 -16.59
C PHE A 153 9.34 -2.10 -17.44
N GLY A 154 9.12 -1.87 -18.74
CA GLY A 154 10.16 -1.50 -19.70
C GLY A 154 10.19 -2.38 -20.94
N LYS A 155 10.74 -1.83 -22.04
CA LYS A 155 10.79 -2.48 -23.36
C LYS A 155 11.78 -3.65 -23.41
N ASP A 156 12.86 -3.56 -22.64
CA ASP A 156 13.92 -4.56 -22.61
C ASP A 156 14.62 -4.58 -21.22
N PRO A 157 15.48 -5.57 -20.93
CA PRO A 157 16.17 -5.68 -19.64
C PRO A 157 17.14 -4.53 -19.29
N GLN A 158 17.61 -3.76 -20.27
CA GLN A 158 18.50 -2.60 -20.06
C GLN A 158 17.71 -1.32 -19.82
N ASN A 159 16.48 -1.24 -20.34
CA ASN A 159 15.59 -0.09 -20.29
C ASN A 159 14.28 -0.43 -19.58
N GLY A 160 14.38 -0.86 -18.32
CA GLY A 160 13.24 -1.17 -17.48
C GLY A 160 13.58 -1.24 -16.00
N GLU A 161 12.57 -1.54 -15.19
CA GLU A 161 12.69 -1.67 -13.75
C GLU A 161 11.82 -2.81 -13.20
N ILE A 162 12.29 -3.39 -12.08
CA ILE A 162 11.51 -4.36 -11.32
C ILE A 162 10.44 -3.59 -10.54
N CYS A 163 9.19 -3.94 -10.80
CA CYS A 163 8.02 -3.37 -10.16
C CYS A 163 7.18 -4.48 -9.50
N TYR A 164 6.15 -4.06 -8.78
CA TYR A 164 5.09 -4.97 -8.37
C TYR A 164 3.94 -4.96 -9.38
N ALA A 165 3.43 -6.13 -9.73
CA ALA A 165 2.14 -6.31 -10.35
C ALA A 165 1.09 -6.54 -9.27
N THR A 166 0.00 -5.79 -9.37
CA THR A 166 -1.21 -6.08 -8.59
C THR A 166 -2.43 -6.01 -9.49
N SER A 167 -3.41 -6.87 -9.21
CA SER A 167 -4.74 -6.70 -9.78
C SER A 167 -5.36 -5.47 -9.13
N VAL A 168 -5.64 -4.44 -9.94
CA VAL A 168 -6.22 -3.19 -9.45
C VAL A 168 -7.56 -2.97 -10.12
N ASP A 169 -8.57 -2.71 -9.30
CA ASP A 169 -9.82 -2.12 -9.75
C ASP A 169 -9.54 -0.63 -10.00
N GLY A 170 -9.17 -0.26 -11.22
CA GLY A 170 -9.18 1.14 -11.64
C GLY A 170 -10.63 1.59 -11.87
N ARG A 171 -11.04 2.72 -11.28
CA ARG A 171 -12.39 3.27 -11.44
C ARG A 171 -12.33 4.75 -11.80
N ILE A 172 -13.14 5.17 -12.75
CA ILE A 172 -13.31 6.59 -13.11
C ILE A 172 -14.20 7.29 -12.05
N ASP A 173 -15.25 6.61 -11.62
CA ASP A 173 -16.07 7.05 -10.48
C ASP A 173 -15.51 6.46 -9.18
N LEU A 174 -15.09 7.35 -8.27
CA LEU A 174 -14.60 6.99 -6.94
C LEU A 174 -15.60 6.16 -6.14
N ASN A 175 -16.91 6.38 -6.31
CA ASN A 175 -17.95 5.67 -5.57
C ASN A 175 -18.00 4.17 -5.92
N LEU A 176 -17.50 3.82 -7.12
CA LEU A 176 -17.37 2.44 -7.56
C LEU A 176 -16.06 1.79 -7.08
N LEU A 177 -15.13 2.56 -6.52
CA LEU A 177 -13.88 2.05 -5.97
C LEU A 177 -14.09 1.51 -4.56
N LYS A 178 -14.27 0.19 -4.46
CA LYS A 178 -14.48 -0.53 -3.20
C LYS A 178 -13.40 -0.14 -2.16
N PRO A 179 -13.79 0.26 -0.95
CA PRO A 179 -12.85 0.48 0.14
C PRO A 179 -12.12 -0.81 0.54
N ARG A 180 -10.81 -0.70 0.81
CA ARG A 180 -9.92 -1.84 1.09
C ARG A 180 -8.95 -1.45 2.21
N ALA A 181 -8.86 -2.25 3.27
CA ALA A 181 -8.08 -1.88 4.47
C ALA A 181 -6.56 -1.84 4.21
N PHE A 182 -6.08 -2.65 3.27
CA PHE A 182 -4.66 -2.79 2.97
C PHE A 182 -4.26 -2.07 1.68
N ARG A 183 -5.05 -1.07 1.28
CA ARG A 183 -4.75 -0.24 0.11
C ARG A 183 -5.02 1.24 0.36
N ALA A 184 -4.22 2.09 -0.28
CA ALA A 184 -4.47 3.52 -0.36
C ALA A 184 -5.12 3.88 -1.70
N VAL A 185 -6.00 4.89 -1.69
CA VAL A 185 -6.53 5.48 -2.92
C VAL A 185 -5.47 6.37 -3.53
N THR A 186 -5.09 6.07 -4.77
CA THR A 186 -4.16 6.88 -5.56
C THR A 186 -4.91 7.49 -6.74
N PRO A 187 -5.08 8.82 -6.80
CA PRO A 187 -5.75 9.48 -7.91
C PRO A 187 -4.74 9.84 -9.00
N ILE A 188 -5.07 9.51 -10.25
CA ILE A 188 -4.27 9.87 -11.42
C ILE A 188 -5.16 10.66 -12.37
N GLU A 189 -4.84 11.93 -12.55
CA GLU A 189 -5.54 12.82 -13.48
C GLU A 189 -4.73 12.99 -14.76
N PHE A 190 -5.39 12.77 -15.87
CA PHE A 190 -4.82 12.87 -17.19
C PHE A 190 -5.32 14.12 -17.88
N HIS A 191 -4.42 14.79 -18.58
CA HIS A 191 -4.67 15.95 -19.40
C HIS A 191 -4.14 15.65 -20.79
N ASN A 192 -5.03 15.35 -21.73
CA ASN A 192 -4.67 15.19 -23.13
C ASN A 192 -4.86 16.52 -23.85
N THR A 193 -3.77 17.28 -23.99
CA THR A 193 -3.76 18.55 -24.72
C THR A 193 -3.28 18.39 -26.17
N SER A 194 -3.06 17.16 -26.61
CA SER A 194 -2.67 16.83 -27.98
C SER A 194 -3.88 16.81 -28.94
N HIS A 195 -3.59 16.61 -30.22
CA HIS A 195 -4.58 16.37 -31.27
C HIS A 195 -4.90 14.89 -31.48
N HIS A 196 -4.33 13.99 -30.68
CA HIS A 196 -4.48 12.54 -30.81
C HIS A 196 -5.21 11.94 -29.60
N GLN A 197 -5.83 10.78 -29.79
CA GLN A 197 -6.41 10.02 -28.69
C GLN A 197 -5.28 9.38 -27.88
N LEU A 198 -5.24 9.64 -26.58
CA LEU A 198 -4.33 8.98 -25.67
C LEU A 198 -4.90 7.61 -25.30
N ARG A 199 -4.16 6.54 -25.60
CA ARG A 199 -4.49 5.18 -25.16
C ARG A 199 -3.43 4.66 -24.20
N PHE A 200 -3.86 3.94 -23.16
CA PHE A 200 -2.96 3.12 -22.36
C PHE A 200 -3.65 1.83 -21.87
N ASP A 201 -2.85 0.77 -21.79
CA ASP A 201 -3.20 -0.57 -21.32
C ASP A 201 -2.43 -0.96 -20.05
N ARG A 202 -1.32 -0.26 -19.80
CA ARG A 202 -0.44 -0.50 -18.67
C ARG A 202 0.17 0.80 -18.18
N MET A 203 0.26 0.95 -16.88
CA MET A 203 0.86 2.10 -16.24
C MET A 203 1.76 1.69 -15.08
N ASN A 204 2.92 2.30 -14.97
CA ASN A 204 3.81 2.18 -13.83
C ASN A 204 3.65 3.37 -12.88
N VAL A 205 3.06 3.11 -11.71
CA VAL A 205 2.77 4.13 -10.72
C VAL A 205 3.95 4.23 -9.74
N PRO A 206 4.57 5.41 -9.57
CA PRO A 206 5.75 5.60 -8.73
C PRO A 206 5.37 5.67 -7.25
N VAL A 207 4.82 4.58 -6.72
CA VAL A 207 4.32 4.46 -5.35
C VAL A 207 5.34 4.91 -4.27
N PRO A 208 6.64 4.61 -4.38
CA PRO A 208 7.64 5.07 -3.40
C PRO A 208 7.78 6.59 -3.31
N ALA A 209 7.42 7.33 -4.36
CA ALA A 209 7.51 8.78 -4.41
C ALA A 209 6.25 9.50 -3.89
N LEU A 210 5.24 8.75 -3.46
CA LEU A 210 3.97 9.32 -2.99
C LEU A 210 3.96 9.45 -1.47
N PRO A 211 3.52 10.59 -0.93
CA PRO A 211 3.17 10.69 0.49
C PRO A 211 1.86 9.94 0.77
N LEU A 212 1.68 9.54 2.03
CA LEU A 212 0.50 8.84 2.53
C LEU A 212 -0.26 9.71 3.52
N PHE A 213 -1.57 9.78 3.36
CA PHE A 213 -2.49 10.54 4.18
C PHE A 213 -3.67 9.67 4.61
N TYR A 214 -4.34 10.07 5.68
CA TYR A 214 -5.55 9.41 6.17
C TYR A 214 -6.69 10.42 6.28
N SER A 215 -7.87 10.02 5.81
CA SER A 215 -9.09 10.80 5.87
C SER A 215 -10.05 10.15 6.85
N GLU A 216 -10.33 10.80 7.99
CA GLU A 216 -11.30 10.30 8.96
C GLU A 216 -12.73 10.27 8.38
N SER A 217 -13.08 11.24 7.53
CA SER A 217 -14.42 11.33 6.92
C SER A 217 -14.71 10.21 5.93
N THR A 218 -13.70 9.74 5.19
CA THR A 218 -13.84 8.61 4.25
C THR A 218 -13.43 7.27 4.86
N GLY A 219 -12.74 7.29 6.01
CA GLY A 219 -12.14 6.10 6.63
C GLY A 219 -11.03 5.46 5.80
N ARG A 220 -10.49 6.16 4.78
CA ARG A 220 -9.54 5.60 3.81
C ARG A 220 -8.18 6.27 3.89
N LEU A 221 -7.16 5.51 3.51
CA LEU A 221 -5.83 6.05 3.22
C LEU A 221 -5.80 6.58 1.78
N TRP A 222 -5.08 7.68 1.58
CA TRP A 222 -4.98 8.41 0.33
C TRP A 222 -3.53 8.76 0.04
N THR A 223 -3.18 8.83 -1.23
CA THR A 223 -1.92 9.44 -1.66
C THR A 223 -2.16 10.81 -2.26
N SER A 224 -1.07 11.56 -2.49
CA SER A 224 -1.13 12.72 -3.38
C SER A 224 -1.66 12.34 -4.77
N GLN A 225 -2.28 13.32 -5.43
CA GLN A 225 -2.72 13.20 -6.81
C GLN A 225 -1.52 13.23 -7.77
N ILE A 226 -1.54 12.35 -8.76
CA ILE A 226 -0.61 12.37 -9.90
C ILE A 226 -1.30 13.06 -11.06
N LYS A 227 -0.62 13.97 -11.75
CA LYS A 227 -1.06 14.57 -13.00
C LYS A 227 -0.18 14.10 -14.15
N VAL A 228 -0.81 13.62 -15.20
CA VAL A 228 -0.19 13.17 -16.44
C VAL A 228 -0.60 14.13 -17.55
N TYR A 229 0.36 14.84 -18.12
CA TYR A 229 0.15 15.72 -19.27
C TYR A 229 0.66 15.04 -20.53
N TYR A 230 -0.23 14.85 -21.50
CA TYR A 230 0.09 14.29 -22.80
C TYR A 230 -0.12 15.35 -23.89
N GLU A 231 0.98 15.72 -24.54
CA GLU A 231 1.04 16.80 -25.53
C GLU A 231 1.20 16.27 -26.97
N GLY A 232 1.38 14.96 -27.15
CA GLY A 232 1.54 14.31 -28.46
C GLY A 232 2.60 13.21 -28.42
N THR A 233 2.85 12.56 -29.55
CA THR A 233 3.82 11.45 -29.66
C THR A 233 5.27 11.89 -29.66
N ASP A 234 5.54 13.16 -29.94
CA ASP A 234 6.90 13.70 -30.08
C ASP A 234 7.61 13.89 -28.73
N HIS A 235 6.86 13.87 -27.64
CA HIS A 235 7.36 14.07 -26.29
C HIS A 235 6.85 13.00 -25.32
N PRO A 236 7.67 12.53 -24.36
CA PRO A 236 7.18 11.70 -23.28
C PRO A 236 6.16 12.48 -22.44
N ALA A 237 5.16 11.78 -21.91
CA ALA A 237 4.18 12.42 -21.04
C ALA A 237 4.85 13.01 -19.80
N ARG A 238 4.51 14.25 -19.45
CA ARG A 238 5.02 14.91 -18.26
C ARG A 238 4.21 14.49 -17.05
N ILE A 239 4.89 13.95 -16.04
CA ILE A 239 4.27 13.44 -14.81
C ILE A 239 4.60 14.39 -13.66
N ARG A 240 3.58 14.76 -12.89
CA ARG A 240 3.71 15.63 -11.73
C ARG A 240 2.99 15.02 -10.53
N ILE A 241 3.68 14.90 -9.40
CA ILE A 241 3.06 14.56 -8.11
C ILE A 241 2.67 15.88 -7.45
N GLU A 242 1.39 16.03 -7.12
CA GLU A 242 0.89 17.23 -6.47
C GLU A 242 1.22 17.22 -4.96
N ASN A 243 1.36 18.41 -4.38
CA ASN A 243 1.63 18.56 -2.94
C ASN A 243 0.36 18.44 -2.07
N LYS A 244 -0.78 18.07 -2.66
CA LYS A 244 -2.08 17.98 -2.00
C LYS A 244 -2.82 16.71 -2.41
N THR A 245 -3.66 16.21 -1.52
CA THR A 245 -4.68 15.20 -1.82
C THR A 245 -5.80 15.80 -2.67
N PRO A 246 -6.55 14.97 -3.43
CA PRO A 246 -7.70 15.46 -4.18
C PRO A 246 -8.82 15.91 -3.22
N THR A 247 -9.73 16.77 -3.68
CA THR A 247 -10.83 17.30 -2.85
C THR A 247 -11.73 16.21 -2.29
N GLN A 248 -11.88 15.09 -3.00
CA GLN A 248 -12.66 13.93 -2.58
C GLN A 248 -12.09 13.22 -1.34
N ALA A 249 -10.82 13.45 -1.00
CA ALA A 249 -10.25 12.95 0.24
C ALA A 249 -10.75 13.71 1.48
N GLY A 250 -11.38 14.88 1.30
CA GLY A 250 -11.79 15.75 2.39
C GLY A 250 -10.59 16.26 3.20
N GLU A 251 -10.81 16.50 4.50
CA GLU A 251 -9.72 16.78 5.42
C GLU A 251 -8.88 15.52 5.66
N VAL A 252 -7.56 15.71 5.62
CA VAL A 252 -6.60 14.61 5.74
C VAL A 252 -5.55 14.91 6.78
N THR A 253 -5.15 13.88 7.51
CA THR A 253 -3.96 13.87 8.36
C THR A 253 -2.81 13.24 7.59
N TYR A 254 -1.63 13.84 7.67
CA TYR A 254 -0.41 13.27 7.12
C TYR A 254 0.03 12.04 7.92
N VAL A 255 0.30 10.92 7.25
CA VAL A 255 0.66 9.65 7.88
C VAL A 255 2.14 9.35 7.69
N HIS A 256 2.62 9.37 6.43
CA HIS A 256 4.03 9.11 6.12
C HIS A 256 4.53 9.93 4.93
N PRO A 257 5.83 10.27 4.94
CA PRO A 257 6.51 10.79 3.75
C PRO A 257 6.64 9.73 2.66
N PRO A 258 6.95 10.19 1.42
CA PRO A 258 7.49 9.31 0.39
C PRO A 258 8.66 8.49 0.93
N ARG A 259 8.78 7.23 0.47
CA ARG A 259 9.93 6.37 0.78
C ARG A 259 11.20 6.85 0.07
N ALA A 260 11.03 7.39 -1.12
CA ALA A 260 12.11 7.92 -1.94
C ALA A 260 11.69 9.29 -2.49
N PRO A 261 12.65 10.21 -2.74
CA PRO A 261 12.34 11.44 -3.45
C PRO A 261 11.76 11.10 -4.83
N GLY A 262 10.79 11.87 -5.29
CA GLY A 262 10.32 11.72 -6.66
C GLY A 262 11.43 12.11 -7.63
N SER A 263 11.87 11.18 -8.49
CA SER A 263 12.75 11.54 -9.60
C SER A 263 12.01 12.47 -10.55
N THR A 264 12.73 13.41 -11.17
CA THR A 264 12.17 14.33 -12.18
C THR A 264 11.74 13.62 -13.47
N LEU A 265 12.12 12.35 -13.64
CA LEU A 265 11.75 11.49 -14.76
C LEU A 265 11.16 10.20 -14.20
N PHE A 266 9.85 10.02 -14.38
CA PHE A 266 9.16 8.77 -14.12
C PHE A 266 8.78 8.14 -15.46
N ASN A 267 9.21 6.90 -15.70
CA ASN A 267 8.70 6.12 -16.82
C ASN A 267 7.38 5.48 -16.41
N MET A 268 6.29 6.23 -16.53
CA MET A 268 4.95 5.77 -16.18
C MET A 268 4.31 4.92 -17.30
N PHE A 269 4.79 5.04 -18.54
CA PHE A 269 4.22 4.35 -19.71
C PHE A 269 5.34 3.69 -20.52
N ASP A 270 5.14 2.42 -20.90
CA ASP A 270 6.10 1.66 -21.74
C ASP A 270 6.05 2.16 -23.20
N SER A 271 4.86 2.60 -23.64
CA SER A 271 4.58 3.25 -24.92
C SER A 271 3.16 3.82 -24.91
N PHE A 272 2.95 4.93 -25.62
CA PHE A 272 1.60 5.36 -26.03
C PHE A 272 1.37 4.81 -27.45
N PHE A 273 0.21 4.19 -27.68
CA PHE A 273 -0.19 3.61 -28.97
C PHE A 273 -1.29 4.45 -29.62
#